data_AF-A0A024U7L0-F1
#
_entry.id   AF-A0A024U7L0-F1
#
_cell.length_a   1.000
_cell.length_b   1.000
_cell.length_c   1.000
_cell.angle_alpha   90.00
_cell.angle_beta   90.00
_cell.angle_gamma   90.00
#
_symmetry.space_group_name_H-M   'P 1'
#
loop_
_entity.id
_entity.type
_entity.pdbx_description
1 polymer ?
#
loop_
_entity_poly.entity_id
_entity_poly.type
_entity_poly.pdbx_seq_one_letter_code
_entity_poly.pdbx_strand_id
1 'polypeptide(L)'
;MSRHLLGMLYIIKQARIKPSTWNDTLTKPKLQEFAHEFIQHQGNDDCIVYYDETIINLYCKRMFGGAIKRQGATLVMSPLKDPNL
;
A
#
# COMPACT_ATOMS: atom_id res chain seq x y z
N MET A 1 2.16 0.03 -26.02
CA MET A 1 3.02 1.10 -25.47
C MET A 1 2.21 2.39 -25.41
N SER A 2 2.19 3.10 -24.28
CA SER A 2 1.42 4.36 -24.17
C SER A 2 2.03 5.42 -25.09
N ARG A 3 1.19 6.14 -25.86
CA ARG A 3 1.61 7.26 -26.73
C ARG A 3 2.36 8.36 -25.94
N HIS A 4 2.07 8.46 -24.64
CA HIS A 4 2.68 9.42 -23.72
C HIS A 4 4.15 9.11 -23.38
N LEU A 5 4.67 7.95 -23.78
CA LEU A 5 6.06 7.54 -23.52
C LEU A 5 6.93 7.57 -24.79
N LEU A 6 6.36 7.99 -25.92
CA LEU A 6 7.08 8.05 -27.19
C LEU A 6 8.15 9.16 -27.14
N GLY A 7 9.42 8.83 -27.37
CA GLY A 7 10.54 9.79 -27.33
C GLY A 7 11.14 10.05 -25.94
N MET A 8 10.68 9.36 -24.88
CA MET A 8 11.22 9.49 -23.52
C MET A 8 12.04 8.26 -23.12
N LEU A 9 13.11 8.45 -22.34
CA LEU A 9 13.86 7.33 -21.74
C LEU A 9 13.08 6.76 -20.54
N TYR A 10 12.34 5.67 -20.76
CA TYR A 10 11.58 4.97 -19.72
C TYR A 10 12.27 3.66 -19.32
N ILE A 11 12.02 3.21 -18.10
CA ILE A 11 12.47 1.92 -17.56
C ILE A 11 11.23 1.17 -17.06
N ILE A 12 11.20 -0.14 -17.27
CA ILE A 12 10.18 -1.02 -16.70
C ILE A 12 10.49 -1.19 -15.21
N LYS A 13 9.54 -0.80 -14.35
CA LYS A 13 9.67 -0.94 -12.90
C LYS A 13 8.45 -1.65 -12.33
N GLN A 14 8.63 -2.32 -11.20
CA GLN A 14 7.52 -2.85 -10.42
C GLN A 14 6.75 -1.69 -9.81
N ALA A 15 5.43 -1.67 -10.01
CA ALA A 15 4.59 -0.62 -9.46
C ALA A 15 4.36 -0.86 -7.96
N ARG A 16 4.62 0.15 -7.12
CA ARG A 16 4.24 0.11 -5.70
C ARG A 16 2.74 0.34 -5.60
N ILE A 17 2.05 -0.57 -4.92
CA ILE A 17 0.63 -0.41 -4.59
C ILE A 17 0.54 0.31 -3.26
N LYS A 18 -0.20 1.42 -3.24
CA LYS A 18 -0.42 2.19 -2.02
C LYS A 18 -1.93 2.30 -1.76
N PRO A 19 -2.42 1.91 -0.56
CA PRO A 19 -3.78 2.22 -0.15
C PRO A 19 -3.93 3.74 0.00
N SER A 20 -5.00 4.31 -0.54
CA SER A 20 -5.24 5.76 -0.44
C SER A 20 -5.42 6.25 1.00
N THR A 21 -5.89 5.38 1.92
CA THR A 21 -6.18 5.67 3.33
C THR A 21 -4.94 5.79 4.23
N TRP A 22 -3.77 5.35 3.75
CA TRP A 22 -2.55 5.28 4.58
C TRP A 22 -1.95 6.66 4.92
N ASN A 23 -2.38 7.73 4.24
CA ASN A 23 -1.73 9.05 4.33
C ASN A 23 -2.55 10.12 5.06
N ASP A 24 -3.69 9.75 5.64
CA ASP A 24 -4.59 10.72 6.27
C ASP A 24 -4.03 11.23 7.60
N THR A 25 -4.26 12.50 7.89
CA THR A 25 -3.84 13.15 9.15
C THR A 25 -4.49 12.51 10.38
N LEU A 26 -5.62 11.82 10.18
CA LEU A 26 -6.38 11.14 11.23
C LEU A 26 -5.89 9.72 11.53
N THR A 27 -5.33 9.01 10.55
CA THR A 27 -4.91 7.60 10.72
C THR A 27 -3.49 7.47 11.27
N LYS A 28 -2.62 8.44 10.96
CA LYS A 28 -1.24 8.48 11.47
C LYS A 28 -1.10 8.45 13.01
N PRO A 29 -1.82 9.26 13.80
CA PRO A 29 -1.67 9.24 15.25
C PRO A 29 -2.14 7.91 15.85
N LYS A 30 -3.27 7.36 15.37
CA LYS A 30 -3.78 6.04 15.81
C LYS A 30 -2.79 4.91 15.52
N LEU A 31 -2.14 4.94 14.36
CA LEU A 31 -1.10 3.97 14.00
C LEU A 31 0.14 4.09 14.90
N GLN A 32 0.48 5.31 15.33
CA GLN A 32 1.59 5.54 16.24
C GLN A 32 1.29 5.03 17.65
N GLU A 33 0.10 5.30 18.17
CA GLU A 33 -0.37 4.78 19.46
C GLU A 33 -0.38 3.24 19.46
N PHE A 34 -0.97 2.64 18.43
CA PHE A 34 -0.98 1.17 18.26
C PHE A 34 0.44 0.59 18.21
N ALA A 35 1.36 1.20 17.47
CA ALA A 35 2.75 0.72 17.41
C ALA A 35 3.44 0.78 18.78
N HIS A 36 3.11 1.77 19.60
CA HIS A 36 3.70 1.94 20.92
C HIS A 36 3.21 0.87 21.91
N GLU A 37 1.90 0.58 21.91
CA GLU A 37 1.31 -0.52 22.69
C GLU A 37 1.82 -1.88 22.20
N PHE A 38 1.94 -2.06 20.89
CA PHE A 38 2.47 -3.29 20.30
C PHE A 38 3.88 -3.63 20.80
N ILE A 39 4.78 -2.64 20.85
CA ILE A 39 6.13 -2.81 21.39
C ILE A 39 6.11 -3.19 22.88
N GLN A 40 5.18 -2.62 23.66
CA GLN A 40 5.04 -2.96 25.08
C GLN A 40 4.61 -4.41 25.26
N HIS A 41 3.61 -4.88 24.50
CA HIS A 41 3.16 -6.28 24.53
C HIS A 41 4.27 -7.26 24.13
N GLN A 42 5.11 -6.90 23.14
CA GLN A 42 6.29 -7.70 22.79
C GLN A 42 7.32 -7.78 23.94
N GLY A 43 7.49 -6.71 24.72
CA GLY A 43 8.37 -6.71 25.89
C GLY A 43 7.83 -7.50 27.09
N ASN A 44 6.51 -7.71 27.15
CA ASN A 44 5.84 -8.45 28.22
C ASN A 44 5.68 -9.95 27.92
N ASP A 45 6.21 -10.43 26.79
CA ASP A 45 6.03 -11.80 26.26
C ASP A 45 4.54 -12.19 26.08
N ASP A 46 3.68 -11.21 25.78
CA ASP A 46 2.26 -11.44 25.54
C ASP A 46 2.04 -12.21 24.22
N CYS A 47 1.09 -13.16 24.23
CA CYS A 47 0.72 -13.88 23.02
C CYS A 47 -0.23 -13.05 22.16
N ILE A 48 0.26 -12.54 21.03
CA ILE A 48 -0.51 -11.71 20.10
C ILE A 48 -1.08 -12.60 18.99
N VAL A 49 -2.40 -12.79 18.99
CA VAL A 49 -3.11 -13.56 17.97
C VAL A 49 -3.75 -12.60 16.96
N TYR A 50 -3.37 -12.72 15.69
CA TYR A 50 -3.93 -11.93 14.60
C TYR A 50 -5.04 -12.69 13.89
N TYR A 51 -6.15 -11.99 13.66
CA TYR A 51 -7.23 -12.43 12.79
C TYR A 51 -7.41 -11.39 11.69
N ASP A 52 -7.42 -11.85 10.44
CA ASP A 52 -7.70 -11.00 9.30
C ASP A 52 -8.50 -11.79 8.25
N GLU A 53 -9.43 -11.09 7.60
CA GLU A 53 -10.22 -11.65 6.51
C GLU A 53 -9.63 -11.15 5.19
N THR A 54 -9.01 -12.06 4.41
CA THR A 54 -8.49 -11.70 3.09
C THR A 54 -9.52 -11.94 2.01
N ILE A 55 -10.10 -10.88 1.45
CA ILE A 55 -10.94 -10.97 0.24
C ILE A 55 -10.03 -11.14 -0.99
N ILE A 56 -9.97 -12.36 -1.52
CA ILE A 56 -9.19 -12.67 -2.74
C ILE A 56 -10.02 -12.31 -3.97
N ASN A 57 -9.90 -11.06 -4.42
CA ASN A 57 -10.45 -10.65 -5.71
C ASN A 57 -9.54 -11.15 -6.84
N LEU A 58 -10.11 -11.92 -7.79
CA LEU A 58 -9.41 -12.36 -9.00
C LEU A 58 -9.24 -11.18 -9.97
N TYR A 59 -8.36 -10.25 -9.63
CA TYR A 59 -8.05 -9.09 -10.46
C TYR A 59 -6.72 -9.26 -11.18
N CYS A 60 -6.77 -9.32 -12.52
CA CYS A 60 -5.59 -9.35 -13.37
C CYS A 60 -4.97 -7.94 -13.47
N LYS A 61 -4.03 -7.61 -12.57
CA LYS A 61 -3.30 -6.33 -12.60
C LYS A 61 -1.96 -6.44 -13.33
N ARG A 62 -1.62 -5.43 -14.13
CA ARG A 62 -0.25 -5.26 -14.62
C ARG A 62 0.65 -4.78 -13.47
N MET A 63 1.46 -5.69 -12.93
CA MET A 63 2.44 -5.41 -11.87
C MET A 63 3.62 -4.54 -12.32
N PHE A 64 3.85 -4.48 -13.63
CA PHE A 64 4.96 -3.76 -14.25
C PHE A 64 4.43 -2.62 -15.11
N GLY A 65 4.95 -1.42 -14.84
CA GLY A 65 4.64 -0.20 -15.56
C GLY A 65 5.90 0.46 -16.10
N GLY A 66 5.76 1.17 -17.21
CA GLY A 66 6.83 2.07 -17.68
C GLY A 66 6.80 3.36 -16.88
N ALA A 67 7.93 3.73 -16.28
CA ALA A 67 8.12 5.02 -15.63
C ALA A 67 9.31 5.75 -16.26
N ILE A 68 9.23 7.08 -16.30
CA ILE A 68 10.36 7.93 -16.71
C ILE A 68 11.55 7.64 -15.81
N LYS A 69 12.76 7.63 -16.36
CA LYS A 69 14.00 7.42 -15.59
C LYS A 69 14.04 8.44 -14.44
N ARG A 70 14.26 7.94 -13.21
CA ARG A 70 14.23 8.66 -11.91
C ARG A 70 12.85 8.90 -11.26
N GLN A 71 11.74 8.53 -11.89
CA GLN A 71 10.42 8.50 -11.24
C GLN A 71 10.02 7.08 -10.83
N GLY A 72 9.21 6.97 -9.77
CA GLY A 72 8.61 5.72 -9.31
C GLY A 72 7.28 5.46 -10.01
N ALA A 73 7.00 4.21 -10.35
CA ALA A 73 5.67 3.78 -10.75
C ALA A 73 4.86 3.51 -9.48
N THR A 74 3.83 4.32 -9.21
CA THR A 74 2.91 4.11 -8.08
C THR A 74 1.51 3.90 -8.63
N LEU A 75 0.85 2.85 -8.17
CA LEU A 75 -0.57 2.63 -8.38
C LEU A 75 -1.29 2.93 -7.07
N VAL A 76 -2.09 3.99 -7.07
CA VAL A 76 -2.98 4.30 -5.94
C VAL A 76 -4.24 3.46 -6.14
N MET A 77 -4.54 2.59 -5.18
CA MET A 77 -5.80 1.87 -5.14
C MET A 77 -6.77 2.64 -4.27
N SER A 78 -7.97 2.89 -4.81
CA SER A 78 -9.10 3.37 -4.02
C SER A 78 -9.44 2.32 -2.95
N PRO A 79 -9.95 2.74 -1.77
CA PRO A 79 -10.36 1.80 -0.74
C PRO A 79 -11.49 0.93 -1.29
N LEU A 80 -11.47 -0.36 -0.96
CA LEU A 80 -12.68 -1.16 -1.12
C LEU A 80 -13.73 -0.58 -0.17
N LYS A 81 -14.98 -0.51 -0.63
CA LYS A 81 -16.08 0.16 0.08
C LYS A 81 -16.57 -0.73 1.22
N ASP A 82 -15.73 -0.95 2.21
CA ASP A 82 -16.08 -1.70 3.41
C ASP A 82 -16.49 -0.73 4.53
N PRO A 83 -17.58 -1.00 5.27
CA PRO A 83 -18.10 -0.11 6.32
C PRO A 83 -17.21 -0.01 7.57
N ASN A 84 -16.11 -0.75 7.66
CA ASN A 84 -15.29 -0.86 8.86
C ASN A 84 -14.07 0.08 8.88
N LEU A 85 -14.09 1.17 8.12
CA LEU A 85 -13.04 2.19 8.06
C LEU A 85 -13.55 3.58 8.50
#